data_AF-A0AAQ3MB12-F1
#
_entry.id   AF-A0AAQ3MB12-F1
#
_cell.length_a   1.000
_cell.length_b   1.000
_cell.length_c   1.000
_cell.angle_alpha   90.00
_cell.angle_beta   90.00
_cell.angle_gamma   90.00
#
_symmetry.space_group_name_H-M   'P 1'
#
loop_
_entity.id
_entity.type
_entity.pdbx_description
1 polymer ?
#
loop_
_entity_poly.entity_id
_entity_poly.type
_entity_poly.pdbx_seq_one_letter_code
_entity_poly.pdbx_strand_id
1 'polypeptide(L)'
;MPLKSETEVLQDRLDELWADYLGQLDRYQAAQSRIIENFSKGFISLAQANYKSSAGRRYGRDFYDDRMKACRRCRLEDSAGLVRLSMEQVEAKASLEDDDEENDSKTLEKAEEGIQQEQTPPATPVSDEVTKEDDVSSETDQPQLDPGHESPDDPIAKTTVPDPLHWYGILVPRELRNTQSSFSAAIDENIGPAVTSAKSMREIEFEIRKTRKALKKAEKERVL
;
A
#
# COMPACT_ATOMS: atom_id res chain seq x y z
N MET A 1 -58.98 -1.70 -10.26
CA MET A 1 -57.82 -1.21 -11.04
C MET A 1 -57.49 -2.26 -12.08
N PRO A 2 -57.06 -1.90 -13.30
CA PRO A 2 -56.57 -2.89 -14.27
C PRO A 2 -55.32 -3.57 -13.72
N LEU A 3 -55.19 -4.88 -13.90
CA LEU A 3 -53.91 -5.55 -13.71
C LEU A 3 -53.06 -5.28 -14.97
N LYS A 4 -51.81 -4.84 -14.77
CA LYS A 4 -50.83 -4.73 -15.85
C LYS A 4 -50.60 -6.10 -16.51
N SER A 5 -50.38 -6.15 -17.81
CA SER A 5 -49.99 -7.41 -18.46
C SER A 5 -48.59 -7.84 -18.00
N GLU A 6 -48.28 -9.14 -18.04
CA GLU A 6 -46.96 -9.66 -17.69
C GLU A 6 -45.85 -8.99 -18.54
N THR A 7 -46.14 -8.71 -19.81
CA THR A 7 -45.26 -7.94 -20.70
C THR A 7 -45.05 -6.49 -20.26
N GLU A 8 -46.05 -5.79 -19.72
CA GLU A 8 -45.88 -4.44 -19.15
C GLU A 8 -45.04 -4.48 -17.88
N VAL A 9 -45.28 -5.43 -16.97
CA VAL A 9 -44.50 -5.57 -15.73
C VAL A 9 -43.03 -5.87 -16.01
N LEU A 10 -42.75 -6.67 -17.05
CA LEU A 10 -41.37 -6.94 -17.51
C LEU A 10 -40.73 -5.74 -18.22
N GLN A 11 -41.52 -4.82 -18.79
CA GLN A 11 -41.05 -3.55 -19.36
C GLN A 11 -40.76 -2.52 -18.25
N ASP A 12 -41.69 -2.31 -17.31
CA ASP A 12 -41.48 -1.46 -16.13
C ASP A 12 -40.17 -1.82 -15.41
N ARG A 13 -39.96 -3.14 -15.17
CA ARG A 13 -38.77 -3.65 -14.48
C ARG A 13 -37.50 -3.55 -15.33
N LEU A 14 -37.61 -3.51 -16.65
CA LEU A 14 -36.46 -3.26 -17.53
C LEU A 14 -36.01 -1.80 -17.43
N ASP A 15 -36.95 -0.86 -17.43
CA ASP A 15 -36.67 0.57 -17.36
C ASP A 15 -36.15 0.99 -15.98
N GLU A 16 -36.67 0.37 -14.90
CA GLU A 16 -36.12 0.47 -13.54
C GLU A 16 -34.64 0.03 -13.50
N LEU A 17 -34.32 -1.14 -14.06
CA LEU A 17 -32.94 -1.64 -14.13
C LEU A 17 -32.02 -0.74 -14.98
N TRP A 18 -32.54 -0.11 -16.05
CA TRP A 18 -31.76 0.88 -16.82
C TRP A 18 -31.51 2.17 -16.04
N ALA A 19 -32.50 2.66 -15.28
CA ALA A 19 -32.33 3.82 -14.40
C ALA A 19 -31.26 3.54 -13.31
N ASP A 20 -31.32 2.38 -12.67
CA ASP A 20 -30.30 1.94 -11.72
C ASP A 20 -28.91 1.81 -12.38
N TYR A 21 -28.81 1.21 -13.56
CA TYR A 21 -27.54 1.09 -14.30
C TYR A 21 -26.91 2.46 -14.58
N LEU A 22 -27.71 3.42 -15.07
CA LEU A 22 -27.25 4.78 -15.34
C LEU A 22 -26.85 5.51 -14.05
N GLY A 23 -27.57 5.29 -12.94
CA GLY A 23 -27.21 5.83 -11.63
C GLY A 23 -25.89 5.27 -11.07
N GLN A 24 -25.57 3.99 -11.33
CA GLN A 24 -24.26 3.43 -10.97
C GLN A 24 -23.15 3.89 -11.92
N LEU A 25 -23.44 4.10 -13.21
CA LEU A 25 -22.49 4.64 -14.19
C LEU A 25 -22.07 6.07 -13.85
N ASP A 26 -23.00 6.93 -13.45
CA ASP A 26 -22.71 8.31 -12.99
C ASP A 26 -21.81 8.30 -11.74
N ARG A 27 -22.16 7.50 -10.72
CA ARG A 27 -21.33 7.32 -9.51
C ARG A 27 -19.92 6.82 -9.85
N TYR A 28 -19.80 5.88 -10.78
CA TYR A 28 -18.51 5.38 -11.26
C TYR A 28 -17.69 6.47 -11.95
N GLN A 29 -18.30 7.26 -12.85
CA GLN A 29 -17.64 8.36 -13.55
C GLN A 29 -17.21 9.46 -12.58
N ALA A 30 -18.08 9.88 -11.65
CA ALA A 30 -17.76 10.84 -10.61
C ALA A 30 -16.61 10.39 -9.70
N ALA A 31 -16.58 9.11 -9.30
CA ALA A 31 -15.48 8.52 -8.55
C ALA A 31 -14.18 8.49 -9.37
N GLN A 32 -14.22 8.09 -10.64
CA GLN A 32 -13.05 8.15 -11.53
C GLN A 32 -12.51 9.57 -11.70
N SER A 33 -13.36 10.59 -11.86
CA SER A 33 -12.93 11.98 -11.95
C SER A 33 -12.14 12.42 -10.71
N ARG A 34 -12.62 12.08 -9.51
CA ARG A 34 -11.93 12.39 -8.25
C ARG A 34 -10.61 11.62 -8.08
N ILE A 35 -10.57 10.35 -8.49
CA ILE A 35 -9.32 9.56 -8.54
C ILE A 35 -8.31 10.29 -9.44
N ILE A 36 -8.68 10.61 -10.67
CA ILE A 36 -7.80 11.29 -11.65
C ILE A 36 -7.34 12.65 -11.09
N GLU A 37 -8.23 13.44 -10.51
CA GLU A 37 -7.92 14.73 -9.90
C GLU A 37 -6.87 14.59 -8.78
N ASN A 38 -7.11 13.69 -7.81
CA ASN A 38 -6.22 13.49 -6.67
C ASN A 38 -4.87 12.84 -7.07
N PHE A 39 -4.85 11.92 -8.04
CA PHE A 39 -3.59 11.43 -8.61
C PHE A 39 -2.82 12.55 -9.33
N SER A 40 -3.49 13.42 -10.09
CA SER A 40 -2.81 14.55 -10.77
C SER A 40 -2.18 15.53 -9.77
N LYS A 41 -2.89 15.89 -8.69
CA LYS A 41 -2.37 16.70 -7.57
C LYS A 41 -1.16 16.03 -6.90
N GLY A 42 -1.23 14.71 -6.68
CA GLY A 42 -0.15 13.93 -6.10
C GLY A 42 1.11 13.91 -6.97
N PHE A 43 0.98 13.63 -8.27
CA PHE A 43 2.10 13.63 -9.22
C PHE A 43 2.71 15.02 -9.43
N ILE A 44 1.90 16.09 -9.49
CA ILE A 44 2.41 17.47 -9.57
C ILE A 44 3.17 17.82 -8.28
N SER A 45 2.63 17.47 -7.11
CA SER A 45 3.32 17.67 -5.82
C SER A 45 4.63 16.88 -5.74
N LEU A 46 4.66 15.66 -6.29
CA LEU A 46 5.86 14.80 -6.32
C LEU A 46 6.92 15.37 -7.27
N ALA A 47 6.52 15.92 -8.42
CA ALA A 47 7.42 16.62 -9.33
C ALA A 47 8.01 17.88 -8.66
N GLN A 48 7.20 18.65 -7.92
CA GLN A 48 7.68 19.80 -7.14
C GLN A 48 8.64 19.39 -6.01
N ALA A 49 8.35 18.30 -5.29
CA ALA A 49 9.25 17.76 -4.27
C ALA A 49 10.60 17.36 -4.88
N ASN A 50 10.58 16.59 -5.97
CA ASN A 50 11.79 16.19 -6.70
C ASN A 50 12.59 17.38 -7.23
N TYR A 51 11.93 18.42 -7.74
CA TYR A 51 12.60 19.63 -8.25
C TYR A 51 13.24 20.46 -7.12
N LYS A 52 12.60 20.55 -5.95
CA LYS A 52 13.12 21.27 -4.77
C LYS A 52 14.13 20.45 -3.96
N SER A 53 14.45 19.22 -4.37
CA SER A 53 15.30 18.31 -3.60
C SER A 53 16.77 18.70 -3.69
N SER A 54 17.34 19.17 -2.57
CA SER A 54 18.77 19.44 -2.45
C SER A 54 19.60 18.18 -2.70
N ALA A 55 20.79 18.35 -3.30
CA ALA A 55 21.70 17.28 -3.72
C ALA A 55 21.14 16.29 -4.78
N GLY A 56 20.09 16.66 -5.53
CA GLY A 56 19.61 15.88 -6.69
C GLY A 56 18.91 14.57 -6.36
N ARG A 57 18.73 14.28 -5.06
CA ARG A 57 18.10 13.07 -4.52
C ARG A 57 16.62 13.02 -4.92
N ARG A 58 16.21 11.99 -5.67
CA ARG A 58 14.81 11.79 -6.06
C ARG A 58 14.04 11.00 -4.99
N TYR A 59 12.77 11.33 -4.81
CA TYR A 59 11.83 10.58 -3.99
C TYR A 59 11.30 9.41 -4.81
N GLY A 60 11.69 8.19 -4.44
CA GLY A 60 11.40 6.95 -5.16
C GLY A 60 11.87 5.71 -4.40
N ARG A 61 11.85 4.56 -5.09
CA ARG A 61 12.12 3.22 -4.51
C ARG A 61 13.49 3.10 -3.83
N ASP A 62 14.47 3.88 -4.27
CA ASP A 62 15.86 3.86 -3.80
C ASP A 62 16.02 4.20 -2.29
N PHE A 63 14.94 4.64 -1.64
CA PHE A 63 14.86 4.94 -0.21
C PHE A 63 13.73 4.19 0.51
N TYR A 64 13.32 3.02 0.02
CA TYR A 64 12.41 2.14 0.76
C TYR A 64 13.22 1.29 1.75
N ASP A 65 12.72 1.17 2.98
CA ASP A 65 13.26 0.22 3.98
C ASP A 65 12.82 -1.21 3.59
N ASP A 66 13.73 -2.18 3.56
CA ASP A 66 13.40 -3.58 3.24
C ASP A 66 12.36 -4.19 4.21
N ARG A 67 12.21 -3.60 5.41
CA ARG A 67 11.19 -3.97 6.42
C ARG A 67 9.84 -3.30 6.17
N MET A 68 9.64 -2.67 5.01
CA MET A 68 8.40 -2.00 4.60
C MET A 68 7.17 -2.91 4.75
N LYS A 69 6.23 -2.48 5.61
CA LYS A 69 4.89 -3.10 5.75
C LYS A 69 3.82 -2.21 5.13
N ALA A 70 2.86 -2.82 4.45
CA ALA A 70 1.77 -2.10 3.79
C ALA A 70 0.91 -1.33 4.82
N CYS A 71 0.94 0.00 4.77
CA CYS A 71 0.22 0.88 5.70
C CYS A 71 -1.29 0.93 5.44
N ARG A 72 -1.74 0.44 4.28
CA ARG A 72 -3.14 0.31 3.87
C ARG A 72 -3.41 -1.12 3.43
N ARG A 73 -4.58 -1.65 3.81
CA ARG A 73 -5.14 -2.90 3.27
C ARG A 73 -6.54 -2.63 2.74
N CYS A 74 -6.90 -3.34 1.68
CA CYS A 74 -8.27 -3.37 1.18
C CYS A 74 -8.92 -4.67 1.65
N ARG A 75 -10.08 -4.58 2.28
CA ARG A 75 -10.88 -5.74 2.69
C ARG A 75 -12.09 -5.83 1.76
N LEU A 76 -12.42 -7.05 1.34
CA LEU A 76 -13.61 -7.33 0.53
C LEU A 76 -14.66 -7.92 1.46
N GLU A 77 -15.74 -7.16 1.68
CA GLU A 77 -16.89 -7.60 2.48
C GLU A 77 -18.04 -7.95 1.54
N ASP A 78 -18.30 -9.24 1.35
CA ASP A 78 -19.48 -9.71 0.60
C ASP A 78 -20.72 -9.70 1.49
N SER A 79 -21.48 -8.61 1.42
CA SER A 79 -22.72 -8.44 2.17
C SER A 79 -23.91 -8.70 1.25
N ALA A 80 -24.46 -9.92 1.31
CA ALA A 80 -25.63 -10.36 0.54
C ALA A 80 -25.47 -10.18 -0.99
N GLY A 81 -24.27 -10.44 -1.51
CA GLY A 81 -23.94 -10.32 -2.93
C GLY A 81 -23.32 -8.97 -3.30
N LEU A 82 -23.57 -7.90 -2.53
CA LEU A 82 -22.89 -6.63 -2.71
C LEU A 82 -21.51 -6.68 -2.05
N VAL A 83 -20.46 -6.88 -2.84
CA VAL A 83 -19.08 -6.77 -2.33
C VAL A 83 -18.73 -5.31 -2.19
N ARG A 84 -18.56 -4.87 -0.95
CA ARG A 84 -17.99 -3.58 -0.59
C ARG A 84 -16.48 -3.73 -0.45
N LEU A 85 -15.74 -2.83 -1.09
CA LEU A 85 -14.31 -2.66 -0.82
C LEU A 85 -14.16 -1.64 0.32
N SER A 86 -13.88 -2.10 1.53
CA SER A 86 -13.46 -1.24 2.63
C SER A 86 -11.93 -1.06 2.59
N MET A 87 -11.45 0.11 2.99
CA MET A 87 -10.02 0.37 3.13
C MET A 87 -9.70 0.63 4.60
N GLU A 88 -8.74 -0.13 5.11
CA GLU A 88 -8.31 -0.12 6.50
C GLU A 88 -6.86 0.35 6.56
N GLN A 89 -6.60 1.39 7.35
CA GLN A 89 -5.23 1.75 7.71
C GLN A 89 -4.71 0.70 8.71
N VAL A 90 -3.50 0.19 8.45
CA VAL A 90 -2.91 -0.88 9.26
C VAL A 90 -2.28 -0.28 10.52
N GLU A 91 -3.09 -0.11 11.56
CA GLU A 91 -2.57 -0.14 12.92
C GLU A 91 -2.06 -1.55 13.21
N ALA A 92 -0.76 -1.71 13.45
CA ALA A 92 -0.15 -3.02 13.59
C ALA A 92 -0.46 -3.63 14.98
N LYS A 93 -1.63 -4.29 15.05
CA LYS A 93 -1.91 -5.32 16.04
C LYS A 93 -0.92 -6.46 15.83
N ALA A 94 -0.25 -6.88 16.90
CA ALA A 94 0.65 -8.02 16.87
C ALA A 94 -0.15 -9.32 16.86
N SER A 95 -0.38 -9.86 15.66
CA SER A 95 -0.69 -11.27 15.46
C SER A 95 0.60 -11.98 15.04
N LEU A 96 1.28 -12.58 16.02
CA LEU A 96 2.22 -13.67 15.76
C LEU A 96 1.37 -14.91 15.49
N GLU A 97 1.24 -15.25 14.21
CA GLU A 97 0.81 -16.56 13.77
C GLU A 97 1.93 -17.03 12.84
N ASP A 98 2.83 -17.85 13.39
CA ASP A 98 3.91 -18.50 12.66
C ASP A 98 3.28 -19.58 11.75
N ASP A 99 3.70 -19.62 10.49
CA ASP A 99 3.21 -20.57 9.48
C ASP A 99 4.40 -21.37 8.93
N ASP A 100 5.07 -22.08 9.84
CA ASP A 100 6.12 -23.06 9.54
C ASP A 100 5.47 -24.40 9.14
N GLU A 101 5.45 -24.72 7.85
CA GLU A 101 5.49 -26.11 7.38
C GLU A 101 6.64 -26.31 6.39
N GLU A 102 7.59 -27.17 6.76
CA GLU A 102 8.66 -27.66 5.88
C GLU A 102 8.09 -28.55 4.77
N ASN A 103 8.80 -28.63 3.63
CA ASN A 103 9.17 -29.96 3.17
C ASN A 103 10.53 -30.01 2.47
N ASP A 104 11.25 -31.11 2.76
CA ASP A 104 12.60 -31.44 2.33
C ASP A 104 12.66 -31.85 0.85
N SER A 105 13.79 -31.56 0.21
CA SER A 105 14.40 -32.43 -0.81
C SER A 105 15.86 -32.04 -1.07
N LYS A 106 16.76 -32.52 -0.21
CA LYS A 106 18.22 -32.47 -0.41
C LYS A 106 18.66 -33.11 -1.73
N THR A 107 19.68 -32.52 -2.36
CA THR A 107 20.70 -33.29 -3.07
C THR A 107 22.09 -32.70 -2.81
N LEU A 108 23.07 -33.56 -2.52
CA LEU A 108 24.50 -33.23 -2.55
C LEU A 108 24.97 -33.26 -4.03
N GLU A 109 26.17 -32.84 -4.46
CA GLU A 109 27.53 -32.94 -3.91
C GLU A 109 28.36 -31.70 -4.33
N LYS A 110 29.11 -31.04 -3.43
CA LYS A 110 30.44 -31.37 -2.88
C LYS A 110 31.62 -31.12 -3.84
N ALA A 111 32.40 -30.10 -3.53
CA ALA A 111 33.83 -30.01 -3.84
C ALA A 111 34.52 -29.16 -2.75
N GLU A 112 35.44 -29.76 -1.99
CA GLU A 112 36.22 -29.11 -0.92
C GLU A 112 37.72 -29.22 -1.21
N GLU A 113 38.38 -28.07 -1.41
CA GLU A 113 39.81 -27.81 -1.18
C GLU A 113 39.86 -26.34 -0.70
N GLY A 114 40.60 -25.91 0.33
CA GLY A 114 41.81 -26.46 0.95
C GLY A 114 43.04 -25.74 0.37
N ILE A 115 43.97 -25.12 1.11
CA ILE A 115 44.28 -25.11 2.55
C ILE A 115 44.91 -23.75 2.97
N GLN A 116 44.53 -23.26 4.17
CA GLN A 116 45.24 -22.45 5.20
C GLN A 116 46.52 -21.61 4.90
N GLN A 117 46.58 -20.40 5.50
CA GLN A 117 47.75 -19.76 6.18
C GLN A 117 49.01 -19.34 5.34
N GLU A 118 49.87 -18.35 5.69
CA GLU A 118 49.99 -17.40 6.84
C GLU A 118 50.89 -16.16 6.47
N GLN A 119 51.10 -15.24 7.43
CA GLN A 119 52.25 -14.31 7.60
C GLN A 119 52.29 -12.95 6.85
N THR A 120 53.18 -12.06 7.33
CA THR A 120 53.06 -10.58 7.23
C THR A 120 54.35 -9.85 6.75
N PRO A 121 54.65 -8.55 7.03
CA PRO A 121 55.19 -7.59 6.04
C PRO A 121 56.74 -7.47 6.03
N PRO A 122 57.33 -6.53 5.25
CA PRO A 122 57.77 -5.27 5.89
C PRO A 122 57.89 -3.98 5.01
N ALA A 123 58.13 -2.85 5.71
CA ALA A 123 58.96 -1.67 5.34
C ALA A 123 58.47 -0.53 4.40
N THR A 124 58.27 0.63 5.04
CA THR A 124 58.45 2.05 4.61
C THR A 124 59.95 2.41 4.38
N PRO A 125 60.40 3.68 4.10
CA PRO A 125 59.81 5.04 4.23
C PRO A 125 59.84 5.86 2.90
N VAL A 126 59.71 7.19 2.76
CA VAL A 126 59.77 8.44 3.59
C VAL A 126 58.74 9.47 3.01
N SER A 127 58.55 10.76 3.37
CA SER A 127 59.20 11.77 4.25
C SER A 127 58.20 12.90 4.63
N ASP A 128 58.47 13.58 5.76
CA ASP A 128 58.60 15.05 6.02
C ASP A 128 57.83 16.10 5.18
N GLU A 129 57.38 17.27 5.70
CA GLU A 129 57.66 18.02 6.96
C GLU A 129 56.35 18.32 7.75
N VAL A 130 56.28 18.24 9.10
CA VAL A 130 56.66 19.24 10.15
C VAL A 130 55.89 20.58 10.05
N THR A 131 54.92 20.85 10.93
CA THR A 131 55.04 21.51 12.27
C THR A 131 53.83 21.10 13.16
N LYS A 132 53.92 20.84 14.50
CA LYS A 132 54.35 21.67 15.66
C LYS A 132 53.42 22.88 15.95
N GLU A 133 52.97 23.18 17.17
CA GLU A 133 52.93 22.46 18.48
C GLU A 133 51.94 23.17 19.44
N ASP A 134 51.82 22.74 20.72
CA ASP A 134 50.94 23.18 21.85
C ASP A 134 49.80 22.17 22.18
N ASP A 135 49.76 21.35 23.26
CA ASP A 135 50.24 21.38 24.67
C ASP A 135 49.21 22.04 25.64
N VAL A 136 48.75 21.45 26.78
CA VAL A 136 48.91 20.09 27.37
C VAL A 136 47.73 19.74 28.31
N SER A 137 47.48 18.43 28.57
CA SER A 137 47.06 17.82 29.86
C SER A 137 46.55 16.38 29.63
N SER A 138 47.36 15.36 29.97
CA SER A 138 47.17 14.45 31.12
C SER A 138 45.89 13.60 31.06
N GLU A 139 45.98 12.34 30.62
CA GLU A 139 46.26 11.16 31.47
C GLU A 139 45.13 10.84 32.45
N THR A 140 44.26 9.86 32.16
CA THR A 140 44.45 8.40 32.36
C THR A 140 43.77 7.94 33.66
N ASP A 141 42.57 7.35 33.52
CA ASP A 141 42.34 6.02 34.11
C ASP A 141 41.13 5.30 33.47
N GLN A 142 41.16 3.96 33.50
CA GLN A 142 39.98 3.10 33.38
C GLN A 142 40.06 2.04 34.49
N PRO A 143 38.95 1.79 35.19
CA PRO A 143 38.57 0.39 35.35
C PRO A 143 37.07 0.11 35.16
N GLN A 144 36.82 -0.90 34.33
CA GLN A 144 35.85 -2.00 34.52
C GLN A 144 34.42 -1.72 35.03
N LEU A 145 33.46 -2.07 34.16
CA LEU A 145 32.44 -3.12 34.39
C LEU A 145 32.01 -3.41 35.84
N ASP A 146 30.73 -3.20 36.15
CA ASP A 146 29.82 -4.31 36.49
C ASP A 146 28.33 -3.92 36.26
N PRO A 147 27.37 -4.86 36.29
CA PRO A 147 26.05 -4.68 35.69
C PRO A 147 24.93 -4.29 36.67
N GLY A 148 23.76 -3.95 36.10
CA GLY A 148 22.47 -4.07 36.78
C GLY A 148 21.84 -2.75 37.22
N HIS A 149 21.07 -2.14 36.33
CA HIS A 149 19.90 -1.35 36.76
C HIS A 149 18.74 -1.61 35.80
N GLU A 150 18.04 -2.71 36.03
CA GLU A 150 16.67 -2.82 35.55
C GLU A 150 15.84 -1.73 36.25
N SER A 151 15.11 -0.95 35.46
CA SER A 151 14.04 -0.07 35.95
C SER A 151 12.76 -0.52 35.25
N PRO A 152 11.76 -1.02 35.97
CA PRO A 152 10.50 -1.45 35.36
C PRO A 152 9.65 -0.25 34.89
N ASP A 153 8.55 -0.58 34.21
CA ASP A 153 7.46 0.34 33.83
C ASP A 153 7.71 1.34 32.69
N ASP A 154 8.38 0.91 31.62
CA ASP A 154 8.21 1.52 30.29
C ASP A 154 6.92 0.97 29.63
N PRO A 155 5.91 1.81 29.31
CA PRO A 155 4.61 1.32 28.86
C PRO A 155 4.64 0.86 27.39
N ILE A 156 4.62 -0.47 27.20
CA ILE A 156 4.54 -1.22 25.92
C ILE A 156 4.32 -0.32 24.70
N ALA A 157 5.40 -0.01 24.00
CA ALA A 157 5.37 0.84 22.82
C ALA A 157 4.42 0.25 21.77
N LYS A 158 3.27 0.91 21.56
CA LYS A 158 2.29 0.52 20.54
C LYS A 158 2.98 0.54 19.19
N THR A 159 3.21 -0.63 18.60
CA THR A 159 3.88 -0.79 17.30
C THR A 159 2.95 -0.36 16.16
N THR A 160 2.63 0.94 16.06
CA THR A 160 2.03 1.53 14.87
C THR A 160 2.95 1.30 13.67
N VAL A 161 2.41 1.01 12.49
CA VAL A 161 3.22 0.97 11.26
C VAL A 161 3.83 2.37 11.07
N PRO A 162 5.17 2.52 11.04
CA PRO A 162 5.80 3.83 10.97
C PRO A 162 5.47 4.51 9.63
N ASP A 163 5.21 5.81 9.66
CA ASP A 163 4.84 6.58 8.47
C ASP A 163 5.99 6.53 7.44
N PRO A 164 5.76 5.98 6.23
CA PRO A 164 6.81 5.74 5.22
C PRO A 164 7.47 7.01 4.69
N LEU A 165 6.93 8.20 4.97
CA LEU A 165 7.61 9.45 4.65
C LEU A 165 8.97 9.60 5.37
N HIS A 166 9.14 8.99 6.54
CA HIS A 166 10.37 9.12 7.33
C HIS A 166 11.56 8.36 6.74
N TRP A 167 11.34 7.40 5.82
CA TRP A 167 12.45 6.72 5.11
C TRP A 167 13.26 7.69 4.22
N TYR A 168 12.64 8.80 3.80
CA TYR A 168 13.36 9.87 3.09
C TYR A 168 14.19 10.77 4.01
N GLY A 169 14.03 10.65 5.34
CA GLY A 169 14.80 11.38 6.35
C GLY A 169 13.91 12.12 7.36
N ILE A 170 14.55 12.65 8.40
CA ILE A 170 13.90 13.27 9.56
C ILE A 170 13.07 14.51 9.17
N LEU A 171 13.53 15.31 8.20
CA LEU A 171 12.86 16.52 7.74
C LEU A 171 12.13 16.28 6.41
N VAL A 172 10.84 15.96 6.47
CA VAL A 172 10.01 15.69 5.29
C VAL A 172 9.48 16.99 4.67
N PRO A 173 9.75 17.29 3.37
CA PRO A 173 9.21 18.47 2.68
C PRO A 173 7.68 18.53 2.70
N ARG A 174 7.12 19.75 2.63
CA ARG A 174 5.67 19.94 2.58
C ARG A 174 5.07 19.32 1.32
N GLU A 175 5.77 19.44 0.19
CA GLU A 175 5.40 18.90 -1.11
C GLU A 175 5.25 17.38 -1.07
N LEU A 176 6.14 16.66 -0.35
CA LEU A 176 6.05 15.21 -0.23
C LEU A 176 4.91 14.76 0.70
N ARG A 177 4.62 15.53 1.75
CA ARG A 177 3.41 15.36 2.57
C ARG A 177 2.13 15.61 1.77
N ASN A 178 2.09 16.65 0.93
CA ASN A 178 0.99 16.90 0.01
C ASN A 178 0.81 15.75 -1.00
N THR A 179 1.92 15.17 -1.51
CA THR A 179 1.90 13.97 -2.37
C THR A 179 1.26 12.78 -1.67
N GLN A 180 1.73 12.44 -0.47
CA GLN A 180 1.17 11.32 0.30
C GLN A 180 -0.32 11.55 0.59
N SER A 181 -0.71 12.76 1.02
CA SER A 181 -2.10 13.13 1.30
C SER A 181 -2.99 13.01 0.05
N SER A 182 -2.50 13.45 -1.12
CA SER A 182 -3.25 13.38 -2.38
C SER A 182 -3.50 11.94 -2.83
N PHE A 183 -2.45 11.09 -2.82
CA PHE A 183 -2.61 9.67 -3.15
C PHE A 183 -3.41 8.91 -2.08
N SER A 184 -3.34 9.32 -0.82
CA SER A 184 -4.17 8.80 0.28
C SER A 184 -5.65 9.02 -0.01
N ALA A 185 -6.08 10.27 -0.25
CA ALA A 185 -7.47 10.59 -0.56
C ALA A 185 -7.95 9.93 -1.88
N ALA A 186 -7.09 9.80 -2.89
CA ALA A 186 -7.41 9.05 -4.10
C ALA A 186 -7.78 7.59 -3.80
N ILE A 187 -7.03 6.95 -2.90
CA ILE A 187 -7.19 5.54 -2.51
C ILE A 187 -8.39 5.40 -1.55
N ASP A 188 -8.31 5.98 -0.36
CA ASP A 188 -9.20 5.73 0.77
C ASP A 188 -10.65 6.16 0.51
N GLU A 189 -10.85 7.31 -0.13
CA GLU A 189 -12.19 7.90 -0.31
C GLU A 189 -12.86 7.46 -1.63
N ASN A 190 -12.08 7.20 -2.69
CA ASN A 190 -12.61 7.20 -4.06
C ASN A 190 -12.49 5.85 -4.80
N ILE A 191 -11.48 5.02 -4.53
CA ILE A 191 -11.38 3.68 -5.18
C ILE A 191 -12.49 2.74 -4.69
N GLY A 192 -12.81 2.75 -3.40
CA GLY A 192 -13.89 1.90 -2.83
C GLY A 192 -15.25 2.10 -3.52
N PRO A 193 -15.76 3.34 -3.63
CA PRO A 193 -16.97 3.66 -4.39
C PRO A 193 -16.89 3.28 -5.87
N ALA A 194 -15.76 3.49 -6.54
CA ALA A 194 -15.59 3.13 -7.95
C ALA A 194 -15.71 1.60 -8.17
N VAL A 195 -15.01 0.80 -7.36
CA VAL A 195 -15.06 -0.68 -7.43
C VAL A 195 -16.46 -1.20 -7.11
N THR A 196 -17.11 -0.65 -6.08
CA THR A 196 -18.48 -1.04 -5.67
C THR A 196 -19.50 -0.73 -6.79
N SER A 197 -19.40 0.45 -7.42
CA SER A 197 -20.25 0.84 -8.55
C SER A 197 -20.03 -0.07 -9.77
N ALA A 198 -18.75 -0.35 -10.12
CA ALA A 198 -18.40 -1.22 -11.24
C ALA A 198 -18.84 -2.68 -11.06
N LYS A 199 -18.92 -3.19 -9.83
CA LYS A 199 -19.52 -4.50 -9.53
C LYS A 199 -21.05 -4.45 -9.68
N SER A 200 -21.68 -3.45 -9.08
CA SER A 200 -23.14 -3.23 -9.15
C SER A 200 -23.64 -3.15 -10.60
N MET A 201 -22.90 -2.47 -11.48
CA MET A 201 -23.22 -2.40 -12.91
C MET A 201 -23.27 -3.79 -13.58
N ARG A 202 -22.34 -4.70 -13.26
CA ARG A 202 -22.29 -6.06 -13.84
C ARG A 202 -23.46 -6.93 -13.37
N GLU A 203 -23.91 -6.74 -12.14
CA GLU A 203 -25.08 -7.43 -11.57
C GLU A 203 -26.38 -6.95 -12.23
N ILE A 204 -26.53 -5.63 -12.38
CA ILE A 204 -27.64 -5.02 -13.10
C ILE A 204 -27.64 -5.45 -14.58
N GLU A 205 -26.48 -5.49 -15.25
CA GLU A 205 -26.34 -6.04 -16.61
C GLU A 205 -26.83 -7.48 -16.71
N PHE A 206 -26.54 -8.33 -15.71
CA PHE A 206 -27.00 -9.71 -15.68
C PHE A 206 -28.53 -9.78 -15.58
N GLU A 207 -29.14 -9.01 -14.67
CA GLU A 207 -30.60 -8.95 -14.53
C GLU A 207 -31.28 -8.35 -15.77
N ILE A 208 -30.70 -7.32 -16.42
CA ILE A 208 -31.15 -6.81 -17.72
C ILE A 208 -31.11 -7.90 -18.80
N ARG A 209 -30.04 -8.70 -18.86
CA ARG A 209 -29.93 -9.83 -19.82
C ARG A 209 -30.96 -10.93 -19.53
N LYS A 210 -31.42 -11.07 -18.28
CA LYS A 210 -32.41 -12.04 -17.80
C LYS A 210 -33.84 -11.56 -18.06
N THR A 211 -34.20 -10.33 -17.70
CA THR A 211 -35.51 -9.73 -18.00
C THR A 211 -35.76 -9.64 -19.51
N ARG A 212 -34.76 -9.24 -20.31
CA ARG A 212 -34.88 -9.23 -21.79
C ARG A 212 -35.04 -10.62 -22.42
N LYS A 213 -34.65 -11.70 -21.72
CA LYS A 213 -34.97 -13.09 -22.14
C LYS A 213 -36.39 -13.48 -21.75
N ALA A 214 -36.84 -13.11 -20.55
CA ALA A 214 -38.20 -13.35 -20.09
C ALA A 214 -39.23 -12.61 -20.96
N LEU A 215 -39.00 -11.33 -21.27
CA LEU A 215 -39.86 -10.52 -22.14
C LEU A 215 -40.07 -11.20 -23.50
N LYS A 216 -38.98 -11.58 -24.18
CA LYS A 216 -39.05 -12.29 -25.47
C LYS A 216 -39.75 -13.65 -25.42
N LYS A 217 -39.79 -14.29 -24.25
CA LYS A 217 -40.56 -15.53 -24.04
C LYS A 217 -42.05 -15.21 -23.94
N ALA A 218 -42.43 -14.28 -23.06
CA ALA A 218 -43.81 -13.84 -22.87
C ALA A 218 -44.42 -13.23 -24.15
N GLU A 219 -43.65 -12.43 -24.90
CA GLU A 219 -44.04 -11.91 -26.22
C GLU A 219 -44.33 -13.04 -27.23
N LYS A 220 -43.53 -14.12 -27.23
CA LYS A 220 -43.76 -15.28 -28.11
C LYS A 220 -44.97 -16.11 -27.66
N GLU A 221 -45.14 -16.32 -26.36
CA GLU A 221 -46.27 -17.07 -25.78
C GLU A 221 -47.60 -16.31 -25.87
N ARG A 222 -47.56 -14.98 -26.08
CA ARG A 222 -48.72 -14.12 -26.36
C ARG A 222 -49.15 -14.13 -27.85
N VAL A 223 -48.33 -14.68 -28.74
CA VAL A 223 -48.55 -14.71 -30.22
C VAL A 223 -48.93 -16.11 -30.73
N LEU A 224 -48.98 -17.11 -29.83
CA LEU A 224 -49.38 -18.50 -30.08
C LEU A 224 -50.80 -18.78 -29.56
#